data_AF-A0A3N1T919-F1
#
_entry.id   AF-A0A3N1T919-F1
#
_cell.length_a   1.000
_cell.length_b   1.000
_cell.length_c   1.000
_cell.angle_alpha   90.00
_cell.angle_beta   90.00
_cell.angle_gamma   90.00
#
_symmetry.space_group_name_H-M   'P 1'
#
loop_
_entity.id
_entity.type
_entity.pdbx_description
1 polymer ?
#
loop_
_entity_poly.entity_id
_entity_poly.type
_entity_poly.pdbx_seq_one_letter_code
_entity_poly.pdbx_strand_id
1 'polypeptide(L)'
;MATRTAFFFRGGTYVRYDVNPSTGIDTVDTGSYPRDIGAGWDAMPVSFRNNIDAAVTWPDAFVYFFKGSTYVRWDATDDTVDASNYPRDIAEGWTAFPASFRTGIDAAINWGDGYAYFFKGPKYIKYNIGNDTVDASVYPRDTAEGWTAFPASFRTGIDAAINWGDGYAYFFKGPKYIKYNIGNDTVDASVYPRDTAEGWTQLAGVGFTDRLQEAIEWPRAEVTSFTAPASFTACATTTAPAVTAVRTFEMRAAMRQAHPSLCACGEYRQYVRGDFFVDGERINFILQDGVNVPPVVLRPRPESGAADDNFREDGRPASQNLLTHVDLHYGHRPRPTATVDLNDLYQPFPRRTGCTYTGRDTPSMKSPQGAFIRMDIDFRGRVIDTCNGGAILQQNEWTVTCEVP
;
A
#
# COMPACT_ATOMS: atom_id res chain seq x y z
N MET A 1 2.26 -9.55 -11.61
CA MET A 1 2.30 -9.42 -10.13
C MET A 1 3.33 -8.36 -9.80
N ALA A 2 3.08 -7.54 -8.78
CA ALA A 2 4.02 -6.51 -8.35
C ALA A 2 5.30 -7.14 -7.75
N THR A 3 6.44 -6.50 -7.99
CA THR A 3 7.73 -6.86 -7.37
C THR A 3 7.58 -6.93 -5.86
N ARG A 4 8.16 -7.98 -5.25
CA ARG A 4 8.22 -8.07 -3.79
C ARG A 4 9.45 -7.33 -3.32
N THR A 5 9.31 -6.55 -2.27
CA THR A 5 10.39 -5.69 -1.75
C THR A 5 10.67 -6.08 -0.31
N ALA A 6 11.94 -6.21 0.03
CA ALA A 6 12.40 -6.26 1.41
C ALA A 6 13.47 -5.18 1.65
N PHE A 7 13.59 -4.73 2.88
CA PHE A 7 14.62 -3.79 3.30
C PHE A 7 15.46 -4.41 4.41
N PHE A 8 16.79 -4.33 4.23
CA PHE A 8 17.77 -4.80 5.20
C PHE A 8 18.50 -3.59 5.77
N PHE A 9 18.56 -3.46 7.09
CA PHE A 9 19.17 -2.32 7.76
C PHE A 9 20.45 -2.72 8.48
N ARG A 10 21.48 -1.88 8.33
CA ARG A 10 22.74 -2.03 9.06
C ARG A 10 23.37 -0.68 9.36
N GLY A 11 23.62 -0.40 10.64
CA GLY A 11 24.18 0.88 11.08
C GLY A 11 23.32 2.06 10.62
N GLY A 12 23.93 3.04 9.95
CA GLY A 12 23.24 4.19 9.34
C GLY A 12 22.71 3.95 7.93
N THR A 13 22.77 2.71 7.43
CA THR A 13 22.48 2.39 6.02
C THR A 13 21.44 1.31 5.87
N TYR A 14 20.85 1.22 4.68
CA TYR A 14 19.92 0.17 4.32
C TYR A 14 20.13 -0.29 2.87
N VAL A 15 19.61 -1.46 2.56
CA VAL A 15 19.58 -2.05 1.20
C VAL A 15 18.13 -2.37 0.85
N ARG A 16 17.68 -1.94 -0.34
CA ARG A 16 16.44 -2.43 -0.94
C ARG A 16 16.74 -3.72 -1.71
N TYR A 17 15.94 -4.73 -1.43
CA TYR A 17 16.05 -6.07 -1.99
C TYR A 17 14.76 -6.40 -2.73
N ASP A 18 14.84 -6.49 -4.05
CA ASP A 18 13.67 -6.70 -4.89
C ASP A 18 13.66 -8.13 -5.43
N VAL A 19 12.53 -8.82 -5.28
CA VAL A 19 12.31 -10.18 -5.79
C VAL A 19 11.24 -10.15 -6.86
N ASN A 20 11.61 -10.61 -8.05
CA ASN A 20 10.68 -10.75 -9.15
C ASN A 20 9.68 -11.89 -8.85
N PRO A 21 8.37 -11.62 -8.78
CA PRO A 21 7.38 -12.58 -8.33
C PRO A 21 7.12 -13.71 -9.34
N SER A 22 7.54 -13.54 -10.60
CA SER A 22 7.34 -14.52 -11.67
C SER A 22 8.53 -15.48 -11.82
N THR A 23 9.74 -14.98 -11.58
CA THR A 23 10.98 -15.75 -11.77
C THR A 23 11.62 -16.17 -10.44
N GLY A 24 11.27 -15.53 -9.33
CA GLY A 24 11.92 -15.69 -8.03
C GLY A 24 13.32 -15.07 -7.96
N ILE A 25 13.78 -14.41 -9.03
CA ILE A 25 15.09 -13.77 -9.07
C ILE A 25 15.08 -12.58 -8.11
N ASP A 26 16.06 -12.56 -7.22
CA ASP A 26 16.37 -11.46 -6.33
C ASP A 26 17.42 -10.51 -6.90
N THR A 27 17.30 -9.23 -6.57
CA THR A 27 18.17 -8.17 -7.08
C THR A 27 18.39 -7.09 -6.04
N VAL A 28 19.58 -6.49 -6.11
CA VAL A 28 19.93 -5.26 -5.40
C VAL A 28 20.53 -4.29 -6.43
N ASP A 29 20.07 -3.04 -6.45
CA ASP A 29 20.71 -2.00 -7.27
C ASP A 29 22.04 -1.57 -6.63
N THR A 30 23.12 -2.22 -7.07
CA THR A 30 24.50 -1.96 -6.60
C THR A 30 25.01 -0.54 -6.88
N GLY A 31 24.36 0.23 -7.78
CA GLY A 31 24.70 1.63 -8.03
C GLY A 31 24.11 2.59 -6.98
N SER A 32 23.03 2.15 -6.30
CA SER A 32 22.29 2.97 -5.33
C SER A 32 22.47 2.50 -3.88
N TYR A 33 22.88 1.25 -3.66
CA TYR A 33 22.94 0.62 -2.33
C TYR A 33 24.34 0.12 -1.94
N PRO A 34 24.69 0.14 -0.64
CA PRO A 34 23.87 0.56 0.50
C PRO A 34 23.65 2.08 0.54
N ARG A 35 22.43 2.50 0.90
CA ARG A 35 22.04 3.92 0.96
C ARG A 35 21.94 4.39 2.40
N ASP A 36 22.30 5.63 2.68
CA ASP A 36 22.09 6.27 3.98
C ASP A 36 20.58 6.32 4.33
N ILE A 37 20.22 5.95 5.56
CA ILE A 37 18.81 5.95 6.01
C ILE A 37 18.23 7.36 5.93
N GLY A 38 18.96 8.39 6.35
CA GLY A 38 18.51 9.78 6.30
C GLY A 38 18.31 10.31 4.89
N ALA A 39 19.01 9.76 3.90
CA ALA A 39 18.83 10.11 2.49
C ALA A 39 17.66 9.37 1.83
N GLY A 40 17.37 8.15 2.28
CA GLY A 40 16.31 7.30 1.71
C GLY A 40 14.96 7.41 2.41
N TRP A 41 14.97 7.82 3.67
CA TRP A 41 13.82 7.93 4.56
C TRP A 41 13.86 9.32 5.20
N ASP A 42 13.69 10.36 4.38
CA ASP A 42 13.93 11.76 4.78
C ASP A 42 13.00 12.24 5.90
N ALA A 43 11.77 11.72 5.95
CA ALA A 43 10.81 11.95 7.04
C ALA A 43 11.21 11.26 8.36
N MET A 44 12.12 10.29 8.34
CA MET A 44 12.54 9.55 9.53
C MET A 44 13.23 10.50 10.53
N PRO A 45 12.89 10.46 11.84
CA PRO A 45 13.53 11.31 12.84
C PRO A 45 15.02 11.01 12.93
N VAL A 46 15.83 12.03 13.22
CA VAL A 46 17.30 11.90 13.29
C VAL A 46 17.75 10.77 14.23
N SER A 47 17.04 10.56 15.33
CA SER A 47 17.31 9.48 16.29
C SER A 47 17.15 8.07 15.70
N PHE A 48 16.37 7.89 14.62
CA PHE A 48 16.11 6.63 13.94
C PHE A 48 16.88 6.47 12.60
N ARG A 49 17.72 7.45 12.22
CA ARG A 49 18.56 7.37 11.01
C ARG A 49 19.80 6.50 11.15
N ASN A 50 19.89 5.73 12.22
CA ASN A 50 20.90 4.69 12.42
C ASN A 50 20.41 3.67 13.44
N ASN A 51 20.98 2.47 13.42
CA ASN A 51 20.81 1.43 14.44
C ASN A 51 19.34 1.26 14.84
N ILE A 52 18.48 1.05 13.84
CA ILE A 52 17.10 0.58 14.04
C ILE A 52 17.21 -0.82 14.63
N ASP A 53 16.58 -1.09 15.78
CA ASP A 53 16.74 -2.36 16.47
C ASP A 53 15.76 -3.43 15.98
N ALA A 54 14.56 -3.03 15.55
CA ALA A 54 13.58 -3.93 14.97
C ALA A 54 12.57 -3.17 14.09
N ALA A 55 11.89 -3.86 13.18
CA ALA A 55 10.74 -3.32 12.46
C ALA A 55 9.64 -4.37 12.28
N VAL A 56 8.39 -3.92 12.18
CA VAL A 56 7.27 -4.83 11.88
C VAL A 56 6.19 -4.12 11.07
N THR A 57 5.76 -4.80 9.99
CA THR A 57 4.62 -4.38 9.17
C THR A 57 3.30 -4.71 9.87
N TRP A 58 2.36 -3.78 9.89
CA TRP A 58 1.06 -3.92 10.55
C TRP A 58 -0.09 -3.93 9.53
N PRO A 59 -1.26 -4.54 9.85
CA PRO A 59 -2.37 -4.67 8.88
C PRO A 59 -2.93 -3.38 8.30
N ASP A 60 -2.67 -2.25 8.96
CA ASP A 60 -3.14 -0.91 8.61
C ASP A 60 -2.17 -0.15 7.68
N ALA A 61 -1.21 -0.84 7.05
CA ALA A 61 -0.12 -0.31 6.22
C ALA A 61 0.86 0.63 6.94
N PHE A 62 0.86 0.64 8.27
CA PHE A 62 1.97 1.22 8.99
C PHE A 62 3.08 0.21 9.23
N VAL A 63 4.32 0.71 9.23
CA VAL A 63 5.51 -0.03 9.62
C VAL A 63 6.06 0.60 10.89
N TYR A 64 6.18 -0.21 11.94
CA TYR A 64 6.67 0.25 13.24
C TYR A 64 8.15 -0.06 13.35
N PHE A 65 8.97 0.98 13.43
CA PHE A 65 10.41 0.89 13.66
C PHE A 65 10.71 1.10 15.13
N PHE A 66 11.49 0.22 15.76
CA PHE A 66 11.84 0.28 17.17
C PHE A 66 13.31 0.64 17.36
N LYS A 67 13.61 1.42 18.40
CA LYS A 67 14.97 1.73 18.84
C LYS A 67 14.99 2.10 20.31
N GLY A 68 15.79 1.37 21.10
CA GLY A 68 15.80 1.49 22.55
C GLY A 68 14.38 1.37 23.12
N SER A 69 14.01 2.23 24.07
CA SER A 69 12.66 2.25 24.65
C SER A 69 11.59 2.94 23.80
N THR A 70 11.92 3.30 22.55
CA THR A 70 11.04 4.12 21.70
C THR A 70 10.75 3.47 20.35
N TYR A 71 9.72 3.96 19.67
CA TYR A 71 9.37 3.54 18.32
C TYR A 71 8.90 4.71 17.46
N VAL A 72 8.96 4.54 16.13
CA VAL A 72 8.42 5.42 15.09
C VAL A 72 7.45 4.62 14.25
N ARG A 73 6.35 5.24 13.84
CA ARG A 73 5.37 4.66 12.92
C ARG A 73 5.50 5.32 11.56
N TRP A 74 5.84 4.54 10.54
CA TRP A 74 5.94 4.96 9.15
C TRP A 74 4.67 4.59 8.39
N ASP A 75 4.04 5.54 7.73
CA ASP A 75 2.91 5.31 6.85
C ASP A 75 3.41 4.86 5.48
N ALA A 76 3.23 3.58 5.16
CA ALA A 76 3.70 3.08 3.87
C ALA A 76 2.88 3.63 2.70
N THR A 77 1.64 4.09 2.90
CA THR A 77 0.81 4.62 1.80
C THR A 77 1.22 6.01 1.34
N ASP A 78 1.79 6.79 2.26
CA ASP A 78 2.13 8.21 2.06
C ASP A 78 3.65 8.45 2.09
N ASP A 79 4.43 7.38 2.30
CA ASP A 79 5.89 7.36 2.38
C ASP A 79 6.46 8.42 3.36
N THR A 80 5.84 8.51 4.53
CA THR A 80 6.21 9.48 5.57
C THR A 80 6.04 8.91 6.97
N VAL A 81 6.65 9.55 7.96
CA VAL A 81 6.32 9.31 9.36
C VAL A 81 4.94 9.86 9.67
N ASP A 82 4.14 9.08 10.43
CA ASP A 82 2.84 9.51 10.93
C ASP A 82 3.00 10.79 11.78
N ALA A 83 2.30 11.87 11.42
CA ALA A 83 2.62 13.21 11.94
C ALA A 83 2.12 13.43 13.39
N SER A 84 3.01 14.09 14.16
CA SER A 84 2.96 14.51 15.56
C SER A 84 3.32 13.44 16.62
N ASN A 85 4.37 13.74 17.38
CA ASN A 85 4.84 13.06 18.60
C ASN A 85 5.73 11.81 18.46
N TYR A 86 6.33 11.52 17.30
CA TYR A 86 7.33 10.45 17.17
C TYR A 86 8.78 10.97 17.27
N PRO A 87 9.72 10.20 17.87
CA PRO A 87 9.53 8.86 18.44
C PRO A 87 8.70 8.85 19.73
N ARG A 88 7.94 7.77 19.97
CA ARG A 88 7.10 7.57 21.16
C ARG A 88 7.64 6.44 22.02
N ASP A 89 7.34 6.49 23.32
CA ASP A 89 7.73 5.41 24.23
C ASP A 89 6.94 4.12 23.94
N ILE A 90 7.66 3.00 23.89
CA ILE A 90 7.06 1.66 23.75
C ILE A 90 6.10 1.41 24.91
N ALA A 91 6.43 1.85 26.11
CA ALA A 91 5.59 1.69 27.29
C ALA A 91 4.21 2.35 27.16
N GLU A 92 4.11 3.44 26.40
CA GLU A 92 2.84 4.16 26.16
C GLU A 92 2.08 3.58 24.97
N GLY A 93 2.77 3.27 23.87
CA GLY A 93 2.15 2.80 22.64
C GLY A 93 1.79 1.32 22.63
N TRP A 94 2.54 0.50 23.35
CA TRP A 94 2.45 -0.96 23.37
C TRP A 94 2.15 -1.43 24.79
N THR A 95 1.01 -1.01 25.34
CA THR A 95 0.67 -1.20 26.76
C THR A 95 0.60 -2.68 27.16
N ALA A 96 0.29 -3.57 26.22
CA ALA A 96 0.30 -5.02 26.41
C ALA A 96 1.71 -5.63 26.54
N PHE A 97 2.79 -4.91 26.17
CA PHE A 97 4.14 -5.44 26.34
C PHE A 97 4.48 -5.59 27.83
N PRO A 98 5.13 -6.68 28.24
CA PRO A 98 5.69 -6.79 29.59
C PRO A 98 6.82 -5.78 29.80
N ALA A 99 7.10 -5.43 31.05
CA ALA A 99 8.08 -4.38 31.39
C ALA A 99 9.47 -4.59 30.76
N SER A 100 9.92 -5.84 30.64
CA SER A 100 11.21 -6.18 30.01
C SER A 100 11.26 -5.83 28.51
N PHE A 101 10.14 -5.86 27.79
CA PHE A 101 10.06 -5.54 26.35
C PHE A 101 9.81 -4.05 26.08
N ARG A 102 9.39 -3.28 27.09
CA ARG A 102 9.19 -1.82 26.96
C ARG A 102 10.50 -1.02 26.86
N THR A 103 11.62 -1.65 27.15
CA THR A 103 12.97 -1.03 27.10
C THR A 103 13.69 -1.26 25.77
N GLY A 104 13.06 -2.00 24.85
CA GLY A 104 13.55 -2.24 23.49
C GLY A 104 13.37 -3.68 23.05
N ILE A 105 13.50 -3.87 21.75
CA ILE A 105 13.20 -5.11 21.01
C ILE A 105 14.40 -5.41 20.12
N ASP A 106 14.83 -6.66 20.05
CA ASP A 106 16.00 -7.05 19.25
C ASP A 106 15.62 -7.51 17.82
N ALA A 107 14.39 -8.01 17.66
CA ALA A 107 13.81 -8.36 16.35
C ALA A 107 12.29 -8.46 16.48
N ALA A 108 11.57 -8.18 15.39
CA ALA A 108 10.12 -8.35 15.32
C ALA A 108 9.72 -9.00 13.99
N ILE A 109 8.63 -9.75 13.99
CA ILE A 109 8.11 -10.40 12.78
C ILE A 109 6.59 -10.51 12.85
N ASN A 110 5.91 -10.06 11.79
CA ASN A 110 4.50 -10.36 11.59
C ASN A 110 4.39 -11.78 11.03
N TRP A 111 3.70 -12.66 11.75
CA TRP A 111 3.61 -14.07 11.37
C TRP A 111 2.62 -14.32 10.23
N GLY A 112 1.72 -13.37 9.97
CA GLY A 112 0.72 -13.46 8.90
C GLY A 112 -0.55 -14.22 9.27
N ASP A 113 -0.67 -14.70 10.52
CA ASP A 113 -1.84 -15.43 11.05
C ASP A 113 -2.65 -14.62 12.08
N GLY A 114 -2.47 -13.29 12.09
CA GLY A 114 -3.05 -12.39 13.09
C GLY A 114 -2.20 -12.22 14.35
N TYR A 115 -1.00 -12.82 14.40
CA TYR A 115 -0.03 -12.61 15.46
C TYR A 115 1.28 -11.99 14.96
N ALA A 116 1.92 -11.23 15.85
CA ALA A 116 3.29 -10.78 15.69
C ALA A 116 4.15 -11.34 16.83
N TYR A 117 5.42 -11.61 16.54
CA TYR A 117 6.37 -12.08 17.54
C TYR A 117 7.46 -11.03 17.71
N PHE A 118 7.77 -10.70 18.95
CA PHE A 118 8.85 -9.78 19.31
C PHE A 118 9.87 -10.53 20.15
N PHE A 119 11.15 -10.36 19.87
CA PHE A 119 12.27 -11.04 20.52
C PHE A 119 13.11 -10.05 21.32
N LYS A 120 13.59 -10.49 22.49
CA LYS A 120 14.55 -9.74 23.31
C LYS A 120 15.41 -10.71 24.11
N GLY A 121 16.71 -10.74 23.82
CA GLY A 121 17.63 -11.72 24.38
C GLY A 121 17.09 -13.15 24.21
N PRO A 122 17.14 -14.00 25.25
CA PRO A 122 16.66 -15.38 25.15
C PRO A 122 15.13 -15.52 25.25
N LYS A 123 14.38 -14.41 25.25
CA LYS A 123 12.92 -14.38 25.44
C LYS A 123 12.19 -13.87 24.21
N TYR A 124 10.92 -14.22 24.09
CA TYR A 124 10.00 -13.64 23.12
C TYR A 124 8.60 -13.44 23.70
N ILE A 125 7.80 -12.62 23.03
CA ILE A 125 6.36 -12.46 23.27
C ILE A 125 5.58 -12.77 21.98
N LYS A 126 4.39 -13.35 22.12
CA LYS A 126 3.42 -13.49 21.03
C LYS A 126 2.32 -12.47 21.23
N TYR A 127 2.22 -11.52 20.31
CA TYR A 127 1.27 -10.43 20.31
C TYR A 127 0.06 -10.78 19.45
N ASN A 128 -1.14 -10.70 20.01
CA ASN A 128 -2.38 -10.81 19.25
C ASN A 128 -2.71 -9.45 18.64
N ILE A 129 -2.63 -9.34 17.30
CA ILE A 129 -2.83 -8.08 16.58
C ILE A 129 -4.28 -7.61 16.67
N GLY A 130 -5.24 -8.53 16.54
CA GLY A 130 -6.67 -8.20 16.51
C GLY A 130 -7.21 -7.71 17.85
N ASN A 131 -6.68 -8.25 18.95
CA ASN A 131 -7.14 -7.91 20.30
C ASN A 131 -6.22 -6.93 21.03
N ASP A 132 -5.07 -6.56 20.46
CA ASP A 132 -4.07 -5.70 21.09
C ASP A 132 -3.58 -6.24 22.45
N THR A 133 -3.25 -7.54 22.52
CA THR A 133 -2.92 -8.23 23.78
C THR A 133 -1.70 -9.15 23.70
N VAL A 134 -1.08 -9.37 24.85
CA VAL A 134 -0.10 -10.42 25.12
C VAL A 134 -0.60 -11.20 26.33
N ASP A 135 -0.57 -12.53 26.28
CA ASP A 135 -0.94 -13.36 27.43
C ASP A 135 0.16 -13.29 28.51
N ALA A 136 -0.09 -12.48 29.54
CA ALA A 136 0.84 -12.25 30.65
C ALA A 136 1.06 -13.49 31.54
N SER A 137 0.23 -14.54 31.43
CA SER A 137 0.44 -15.81 32.15
C SER A 137 1.49 -16.71 31.48
N VAL A 138 1.79 -16.45 30.20
CA VAL A 138 2.71 -17.24 29.38
C VAL A 138 3.97 -16.46 29.01
N TYR A 139 3.84 -15.15 28.74
CA TYR A 139 4.90 -14.33 28.19
C TYR A 139 5.45 -13.30 29.20
N PRO A 140 6.76 -12.99 29.15
CA PRO A 140 7.73 -13.41 28.15
C PRO A 140 8.22 -14.86 28.33
N ARG A 141 8.23 -15.62 27.25
CA ARG A 141 8.61 -17.05 27.24
C ARG A 141 10.02 -17.24 26.71
N ASP A 142 10.72 -18.29 27.17
CA ASP A 142 12.03 -18.64 26.61
C ASP A 142 11.93 -19.06 25.15
N THR A 143 12.79 -18.48 24.32
CA THR A 143 12.93 -18.84 22.91
C THR A 143 13.29 -20.32 22.78
N ALA A 144 14.11 -20.85 23.69
CA ALA A 144 14.45 -22.27 23.72
C ALA A 144 13.25 -23.21 23.92
N GLU A 145 12.20 -22.76 24.62
CA GLU A 145 11.00 -23.55 24.90
C GLU A 145 9.92 -23.37 23.82
N GLY A 146 9.80 -22.16 23.28
CA GLY A 146 8.80 -21.82 22.26
C GLY A 146 9.21 -22.19 20.84
N TRP A 147 10.51 -22.11 20.55
CA TRP A 147 11.09 -22.32 19.22
C TRP A 147 12.06 -23.50 19.26
N THR A 148 11.54 -24.69 19.57
CA THR A 148 12.35 -25.89 19.82
C THR A 148 13.22 -26.30 18.63
N ALA A 149 12.77 -26.00 17.41
CA ALA A 149 13.52 -26.22 16.18
C ALA A 149 14.71 -25.25 15.98
N PHE A 150 14.79 -24.13 16.73
CA PHE A 150 15.93 -23.23 16.61
C PHE A 150 17.22 -23.92 17.09
N PRO A 151 18.35 -23.77 16.38
CA PRO A 151 19.66 -24.16 16.89
C PRO A 151 20.01 -23.42 18.19
N ALA A 152 20.88 -24.02 19.01
CA ALA A 152 21.26 -23.45 20.31
C ALA A 152 21.77 -21.99 20.22
N SER A 153 22.50 -21.64 19.16
CA SER A 153 22.98 -20.28 18.93
C SER A 153 21.84 -19.26 18.76
N PHE A 154 20.71 -19.63 18.14
CA PHE A 154 19.55 -18.76 17.90
C PHE A 154 18.61 -18.65 19.11
N ARG A 155 18.71 -19.56 20.08
CA ARG A 155 17.87 -19.52 21.30
C ARG A 155 18.28 -18.42 22.29
N THR A 156 19.44 -17.81 22.11
CA THR A 156 19.98 -16.75 22.98
C THR A 156 19.58 -15.34 22.56
N GLY A 157 18.97 -15.20 21.37
CA GLY A 157 18.52 -13.94 20.80
C GLY A 157 18.58 -13.94 19.29
N ILE A 158 17.81 -13.05 18.69
CA ILE A 158 17.61 -12.88 17.26
C ILE A 158 17.95 -11.44 16.93
N ASP A 159 18.71 -11.21 15.86
CA ASP A 159 19.12 -9.86 15.43
C ASP A 159 18.18 -9.25 14.38
N ALA A 160 17.53 -10.08 13.58
CA ALA A 160 16.50 -9.66 12.62
C ALA A 160 15.62 -10.86 12.26
N ALA A 161 14.37 -10.61 11.87
CA ALA A 161 13.45 -11.67 11.47
C ALA A 161 12.50 -11.19 10.37
N ILE A 162 12.39 -11.97 9.29
CA ILE A 162 11.54 -11.63 8.15
C ILE A 162 10.64 -12.81 7.78
N ASN A 163 9.34 -12.57 7.68
CA ASN A 163 8.43 -13.52 7.04
C ASN A 163 8.47 -13.26 5.55
N TRP A 164 9.06 -14.22 4.81
CA TRP A 164 9.34 -14.08 3.39
C TRP A 164 8.15 -14.43 2.51
N GLY A 165 6.95 -14.63 3.05
CA GLY A 165 5.72 -14.82 2.27
C GLY A 165 5.73 -16.02 1.30
N ASP A 166 6.72 -16.91 1.40
CA ASP A 166 6.91 -18.13 0.60
C ASP A 166 6.63 -19.41 1.42
N GLY A 167 6.02 -19.23 2.60
CA GLY A 167 5.84 -20.29 3.60
C GLY A 167 7.01 -20.44 4.58
N TYR A 168 8.06 -19.60 4.46
CA TYR A 168 9.20 -19.59 5.36
C TYR A 168 9.40 -18.24 6.04
N ALA A 169 9.87 -18.31 7.29
CA ALA A 169 10.43 -17.19 8.02
C ALA A 169 11.96 -17.35 8.09
N TYR A 170 12.69 -16.26 7.95
CA TYR A 170 14.14 -16.25 8.04
C TYR A 170 14.53 -15.45 9.26
N PHE A 171 15.37 -16.04 10.11
CA PHE A 171 15.88 -15.41 11.32
C PHE A 171 17.39 -15.26 11.19
N PHE A 172 17.91 -14.10 11.58
CA PHE A 172 19.32 -13.75 11.46
C PHE A 172 19.96 -13.60 12.84
N LYS A 173 21.21 -14.04 12.97
CA LYS A 173 22.03 -13.85 14.16
C LYS A 173 23.51 -13.78 13.77
N GLY A 174 24.14 -12.64 14.03
CA GLY A 174 25.50 -12.37 13.56
C GLY A 174 25.59 -12.57 12.05
N PRO A 175 26.63 -13.25 11.54
CA PRO A 175 26.79 -13.50 10.10
C PRO A 175 25.98 -14.71 9.60
N LYS A 176 25.10 -15.29 10.44
CA LYS A 176 24.36 -16.52 10.14
C LYS A 176 22.87 -16.25 10.03
N TYR A 177 22.15 -17.14 9.34
CA TYR A 177 20.70 -17.19 9.31
C TYR A 177 20.17 -18.63 9.40
N ILE A 178 18.90 -18.76 9.76
CA ILE A 178 18.12 -19.99 9.67
C ILE A 178 16.89 -19.77 8.78
N LYS A 179 16.49 -20.80 8.03
CA LYS A 179 15.22 -20.84 7.30
C LYS A 179 14.24 -21.73 8.08
N TYR A 180 13.21 -21.10 8.63
CA TYR A 180 12.17 -21.74 9.41
C TYR A 180 10.96 -22.03 8.53
N ASN A 181 10.51 -23.27 8.48
CA ASN A 181 9.29 -23.67 7.78
C ASN A 181 8.08 -23.41 8.67
N ILE A 182 7.22 -22.47 8.25
CA ILE A 182 6.04 -22.05 9.02
C ILE A 182 4.98 -23.16 9.05
N GLY A 183 4.88 -23.98 8.00
CA GLY A 183 3.80 -24.97 7.87
C GLY A 183 3.96 -26.20 8.76
N ASN A 184 5.19 -26.52 9.18
CA ASN A 184 5.47 -27.69 10.01
C ASN A 184 6.38 -27.42 11.21
N ASP A 185 6.68 -26.15 11.49
CA ASP A 185 7.47 -25.67 12.62
C ASP A 185 8.90 -26.27 12.70
N THR A 186 9.59 -26.37 11.56
CA THR A 186 10.94 -26.98 11.48
C THR A 186 12.03 -26.07 10.94
N VAL A 187 13.28 -26.38 11.31
CA VAL A 187 14.51 -25.91 10.67
C VAL A 187 15.30 -27.15 10.26
N ASP A 188 15.82 -27.18 9.04
CA ASP A 188 16.71 -28.26 8.61
C ASP A 188 18.07 -28.14 9.31
N ALA A 189 18.25 -28.91 10.38
CA ALA A 189 19.46 -28.90 11.20
C ALA A 189 20.71 -29.44 10.46
N SER A 190 20.55 -30.09 9.31
CA SER A 190 21.69 -30.52 8.47
C SER A 190 22.26 -29.39 7.61
N VAL A 191 21.48 -28.32 7.40
CA VAL A 191 21.83 -27.17 6.56
C VAL A 191 22.05 -25.91 7.39
N TYR A 192 21.28 -25.71 8.46
CA TYR A 192 21.25 -24.47 9.23
C TYR A 192 21.87 -24.62 10.63
N PRO A 193 22.52 -23.56 11.16
CA PRO A 193 22.60 -22.20 10.61
C PRO A 193 23.63 -22.04 9.47
N ARG A 194 23.24 -21.30 8.42
CA ARG A 194 24.06 -21.05 7.23
C ARG A 194 24.60 -19.61 7.23
N ASP A 195 25.73 -19.36 6.57
CA ASP A 195 26.25 -18.00 6.37
C ASP A 195 25.32 -17.16 5.53
N THR A 196 25.02 -15.94 6.01
CA THR A 196 24.22 -14.96 5.28
C THR A 196 24.86 -14.65 3.93
N ALA A 197 26.20 -14.54 3.88
CA ALA A 197 26.95 -14.31 2.65
C ALA A 197 26.71 -15.36 1.55
N GLU A 198 26.45 -16.61 1.93
CA GLU A 198 26.23 -17.71 0.99
C GLU A 198 24.77 -17.85 0.57
N GLY A 199 23.84 -17.55 1.49
CA GLY A 199 22.41 -17.67 1.25
C GLY A 199 21.81 -16.45 0.55
N TRP A 200 22.41 -15.28 0.73
CA TRP A 200 21.89 -13.98 0.30
C TRP A 200 22.91 -13.27 -0.58
N THR A 201 23.21 -13.88 -1.73
CA THR A 201 24.33 -13.45 -2.59
C THR A 201 24.22 -12.01 -3.08
N GLN A 202 23.01 -11.49 -3.32
CA GLN A 202 22.79 -10.10 -3.70
C GLN A 202 23.09 -9.13 -2.54
N LEU A 203 22.73 -9.49 -1.28
CA LEU A 203 23.16 -8.72 -0.10
C LEU A 203 24.68 -8.81 0.08
N ALA A 204 25.26 -9.97 -0.21
CA ALA A 204 26.70 -10.17 -0.14
C ALA A 204 27.47 -9.29 -1.12
N GLY A 205 26.96 -9.14 -2.34
CA GLY A 205 27.54 -8.29 -3.37
C GLY A 205 27.66 -6.81 -2.98
N VAL A 206 26.84 -6.34 -2.03
CA VAL A 206 26.89 -4.97 -1.49
C VAL A 206 27.46 -4.91 -0.06
N GLY A 207 28.10 -5.99 0.40
CA GLY A 207 28.80 -6.05 1.70
C GLY A 207 27.88 -6.10 2.93
N PHE A 208 26.63 -6.55 2.78
CA PHE A 208 25.61 -6.64 3.84
C PHE A 208 25.56 -8.05 4.46
N THR A 209 26.72 -8.62 4.80
CA THR A 209 26.86 -10.04 5.22
C THR A 209 27.09 -10.28 6.71
N ASP A 210 27.38 -9.22 7.46
CA ASP A 210 27.60 -9.32 8.91
C ASP A 210 26.27 -9.33 9.67
N ARG A 211 26.31 -8.97 10.97
CA ARG A 211 25.12 -8.73 11.77
C ARG A 211 24.22 -7.69 11.09
N LEU A 212 23.04 -8.13 10.67
CA LEU A 212 21.92 -7.27 10.33
C LEU A 212 21.29 -6.74 11.61
N GLN A 213 20.83 -5.49 11.62
CA GLN A 213 20.06 -4.96 12.73
C GLN A 213 18.55 -5.13 12.52
N GLU A 214 18.09 -5.21 11.27
CA GLU A 214 16.68 -5.43 10.95
C GLU A 214 16.52 -5.89 9.49
N ALA A 215 15.49 -6.68 9.21
CA ALA A 215 15.11 -7.13 7.87
C ALA A 215 13.58 -7.23 7.78
N ILE A 216 12.97 -6.45 6.89
CA ILE A 216 11.51 -6.34 6.79
C ILE A 216 11.01 -6.53 5.36
N GLU A 217 9.99 -7.36 5.17
CA GLU A 217 9.24 -7.44 3.91
C GLU A 217 8.29 -6.24 3.88
N TRP A 218 8.44 -5.41 2.85
CA TRP A 218 7.67 -4.19 2.68
C TRP A 218 6.21 -4.52 2.31
N PRO A 219 5.21 -3.83 2.88
CA PRO A 219 3.82 -4.05 2.53
C PRO A 219 3.56 -3.73 1.04
N ARG A 220 2.62 -4.46 0.46
CA ARG A 220 2.18 -4.27 -0.93
C ARG A 220 0.70 -4.52 -1.09
N ALA A 221 0.14 -4.08 -2.20
CA ALA A 221 -1.20 -4.45 -2.60
C ALA A 221 -1.20 -5.65 -3.56
N GLU A 222 -2.22 -6.49 -3.45
CA GLU A 222 -2.48 -7.60 -4.37
C GLU A 222 -3.96 -7.59 -4.73
N VAL A 223 -4.26 -7.50 -6.02
CA VAL A 223 -5.63 -7.47 -6.54
C VAL A 223 -6.13 -8.89 -6.77
N THR A 224 -7.26 -9.24 -6.16
CA THR A 224 -7.91 -10.54 -6.33
C THR A 224 -9.01 -10.50 -7.38
N SER A 225 -9.68 -9.36 -7.54
CA SER A 225 -10.60 -9.13 -8.66
C SER A 225 -10.68 -7.65 -9.02
N PHE A 226 -10.92 -7.37 -10.30
CA PHE A 226 -11.23 -6.03 -10.78
C PHE A 226 -12.32 -6.13 -11.86
N THR A 227 -13.46 -5.50 -11.58
CA THR A 227 -14.61 -5.43 -12.47
C THR A 227 -14.79 -3.99 -12.91
N ALA A 228 -14.48 -3.74 -14.18
CA ALA A 228 -14.77 -2.48 -14.85
C ALA A 228 -16.05 -2.59 -15.69
N PRO A 229 -16.73 -1.46 -15.95
CA PRO A 229 -17.87 -1.41 -16.86
C PRO A 229 -17.50 -1.83 -18.29
N ALA A 230 -18.49 -2.27 -19.06
CA ALA A 230 -18.40 -2.30 -20.52
C ALA A 230 -18.61 -0.89 -21.09
N SER A 231 -18.27 -0.69 -22.37
CA SER A 231 -18.61 0.55 -23.07
C SER A 231 -20.12 0.69 -23.29
N PHE A 232 -20.61 1.91 -23.21
CA PHE A 232 -22.02 2.27 -23.36
C PHE A 232 -22.22 3.14 -24.60
N THR A 233 -23.24 2.83 -25.40
CA THR A 233 -23.61 3.58 -26.61
C THR A 233 -24.95 4.32 -26.48
N ALA A 234 -25.45 4.48 -25.25
CA ALA A 234 -26.72 5.13 -24.97
C ALA A 234 -26.65 5.82 -23.60
N CYS A 235 -27.58 6.74 -23.32
CA CYS A 235 -27.81 7.35 -22.00
C CYS A 235 -29.30 7.31 -21.66
N ALA A 236 -29.63 7.35 -20.37
CA ALA A 236 -30.98 7.65 -19.93
C ALA A 236 -31.27 9.15 -20.11
N THR A 237 -32.53 9.48 -20.38
CA THR A 237 -32.97 10.82 -20.76
C THR A 237 -34.13 11.28 -19.88
N THR A 238 -34.03 12.48 -19.29
CA THR A 238 -35.21 13.20 -18.77
C THR A 238 -35.51 14.37 -19.71
N THR A 239 -36.79 14.56 -20.06
CA THR A 239 -37.21 15.49 -21.13
C THR A 239 -38.01 16.70 -20.65
N ALA A 240 -38.21 16.87 -19.33
CA ALA A 240 -38.88 18.05 -18.77
C ALA A 240 -38.42 18.37 -17.33
N PRO A 241 -38.25 19.65 -16.97
CA PRO A 241 -38.27 20.85 -17.82
C PRO A 241 -36.95 21.11 -18.59
N ALA A 242 -35.92 20.28 -18.39
CA ALA A 242 -34.63 20.33 -19.07
C ALA A 242 -34.32 18.95 -19.69
N VAL A 243 -33.50 18.91 -20.75
CA VAL A 243 -32.99 17.65 -21.30
C VAL A 243 -31.78 17.25 -20.48
N THR A 244 -31.77 16.03 -19.92
CA THR A 244 -30.59 15.49 -19.24
C THR A 244 -30.17 14.20 -19.90
N ALA A 245 -28.93 14.13 -20.38
CA ALA A 245 -28.29 12.88 -20.76
C ALA A 245 -27.51 12.36 -19.54
N VAL A 246 -27.80 11.14 -19.09
CA VAL A 246 -27.11 10.55 -17.94
C VAL A 246 -26.83 9.06 -18.16
N ARG A 247 -25.65 8.63 -17.77
CA ARG A 247 -25.32 7.20 -17.64
C ARG A 247 -24.78 6.99 -16.24
N THR A 248 -25.13 5.88 -15.62
CA THR A 248 -24.54 5.44 -14.34
C THR A 248 -23.89 4.09 -14.54
N PHE A 249 -22.74 3.89 -13.92
CA PHE A 249 -22.06 2.60 -13.88
C PHE A 249 -21.38 2.38 -12.53
N GLU A 250 -21.02 1.12 -12.25
CA GLU A 250 -20.29 0.73 -11.04
C GLU A 250 -18.95 0.11 -11.41
N MET A 251 -17.97 0.31 -10.53
CA MET A 251 -16.65 -0.28 -10.60
C MET A 251 -16.39 -1.00 -9.30
N ARG A 252 -15.78 -2.19 -9.36
CA ARG A 252 -15.45 -2.93 -8.14
C ARG A 252 -14.03 -3.46 -8.21
N ALA A 253 -13.30 -3.35 -7.12
CA ALA A 253 -12.00 -4.00 -6.97
C ALA A 253 -11.95 -4.70 -5.61
N ALA A 254 -11.33 -5.87 -5.57
CA ALA A 254 -11.04 -6.57 -4.33
C ALA A 254 -9.54 -6.78 -4.18
N MET A 255 -9.05 -6.59 -2.96
CA MET A 255 -7.67 -6.72 -2.57
C MET A 255 -7.51 -7.87 -1.58
N ARG A 256 -6.30 -8.42 -1.50
CA ARG A 256 -5.95 -9.49 -0.56
C ARG A 256 -5.44 -8.91 0.76
N GLN A 257 -5.97 -9.41 1.88
CA GLN A 257 -5.42 -9.22 3.23
C GLN A 257 -4.73 -10.51 3.68
N ALA A 258 -3.45 -10.65 3.37
CA ALA A 258 -2.63 -11.78 3.81
C ALA A 258 -1.17 -11.38 3.70
N HIS A 259 -0.43 -11.37 4.82
CA HIS A 259 0.95 -10.89 4.86
C HIS A 259 1.79 -11.44 3.69
N PRO A 260 2.55 -10.58 2.98
CA PRO A 260 2.71 -9.12 3.18
C PRO A 260 1.69 -8.27 2.40
N SER A 261 0.71 -8.91 1.73
CA SER A 261 -0.35 -8.22 1.00
C SER A 261 -1.33 -7.56 1.97
N LEU A 262 -1.46 -6.24 1.87
CA LEU A 262 -2.33 -5.41 2.69
C LEU A 262 -3.33 -4.65 1.81
N CYS A 263 -4.60 -4.67 2.22
CA CYS A 263 -5.64 -3.93 1.52
C CYS A 263 -5.42 -2.41 1.56
N ALA A 264 -4.88 -1.89 2.66
CA ALA A 264 -4.57 -0.48 2.85
C ALA A 264 -3.64 0.11 1.76
N CYS A 265 -2.75 -0.73 1.20
CA CYS A 265 -1.87 -0.34 0.11
C CYS A 265 -2.58 -0.18 -1.24
N GLY A 266 -3.76 -0.79 -1.41
CA GLY A 266 -4.49 -0.81 -2.68
C GLY A 266 -5.37 0.42 -2.85
N GLU A 267 -5.14 1.18 -3.91
CA GLU A 267 -5.96 2.34 -4.25
C GLU A 267 -6.58 2.20 -5.65
N TYR A 268 -7.89 2.39 -5.76
CA TYR A 268 -8.54 2.61 -7.06
C TYR A 268 -8.32 4.07 -7.45
N ARG A 269 -8.08 4.32 -8.74
CA ARG A 269 -7.98 5.65 -9.35
C ARG A 269 -8.77 5.66 -10.64
N GLN A 270 -9.35 6.80 -10.98
CA GLN A 270 -10.09 6.97 -12.22
C GLN A 270 -9.59 8.17 -13.00
N TYR A 271 -9.59 8.03 -14.32
CA TYR A 271 -9.16 9.07 -15.23
C TYR A 271 -10.15 9.20 -16.37
N VAL A 272 -10.28 10.42 -16.90
CA VAL A 272 -11.21 10.80 -17.97
C VAL A 272 -10.54 11.57 -19.09
N ARG A 273 -11.07 11.38 -20.30
CA ARG A 273 -10.85 12.25 -21.46
C ARG A 273 -12.07 12.19 -22.37
N GLY A 274 -12.17 13.12 -23.30
CA GLY A 274 -13.20 13.14 -24.32
C GLY A 274 -13.93 14.47 -24.37
N ASP A 275 -15.13 14.42 -24.92
CA ASP A 275 -15.83 15.59 -25.40
C ASP A 275 -17.32 15.57 -25.06
N PHE A 276 -17.84 16.78 -24.94
CA PHE A 276 -19.19 17.11 -24.58
C PHE A 276 -19.70 18.12 -25.60
N PHE A 277 -20.90 17.91 -26.13
CA PHE A 277 -21.49 18.80 -27.14
C PHE A 277 -22.94 19.13 -26.82
N VAL A 278 -23.33 20.37 -27.08
CA VAL A 278 -24.71 20.86 -27.08
C VAL A 278 -24.97 21.53 -28.42
N ASP A 279 -25.98 21.08 -29.16
CA ASP A 279 -26.33 21.57 -30.50
C ASP A 279 -25.14 21.59 -31.48
N GLY A 280 -24.23 20.62 -31.32
CA GLY A 280 -23.00 20.50 -32.11
C GLY A 280 -21.84 21.39 -31.65
N GLU A 281 -22.05 22.29 -30.69
CA GLU A 281 -20.99 23.10 -30.09
C GLU A 281 -20.30 22.34 -28.95
N ARG A 282 -18.96 22.30 -28.98
CA ARG A 282 -18.15 21.63 -27.97
C ARG A 282 -18.13 22.44 -26.67
N ILE A 283 -18.47 21.79 -25.57
CA ILE A 283 -18.44 22.37 -24.22
C ILE A 283 -17.08 22.09 -23.56
N ASN A 284 -16.44 23.14 -23.05
CA ASN A 284 -15.24 23.00 -22.22
C ASN A 284 -15.61 22.55 -20.82
N PHE A 285 -15.57 21.24 -20.58
CA PHE A 285 -15.79 20.67 -19.26
C PHE A 285 -14.59 20.96 -18.34
N ILE A 286 -14.86 21.43 -17.12
CA ILE A 286 -13.83 21.74 -16.12
C ILE A 286 -13.86 20.69 -15.00
N LEU A 287 -12.72 20.04 -14.77
CA LEU A 287 -12.46 19.14 -13.65
C LEU A 287 -11.83 19.93 -12.49
N GLN A 288 -12.21 19.62 -11.26
CA GLN A 288 -11.66 20.20 -10.04
C GLN A 288 -11.45 19.11 -9.00
N ASP A 289 -10.19 18.87 -8.61
CA ASP A 289 -9.84 17.87 -7.60
C ASP A 289 -9.74 18.50 -6.20
N GLY A 290 -10.88 18.82 -5.59
CA GLY A 290 -10.93 19.40 -4.24
C GLY A 290 -10.94 20.94 -4.20
N VAL A 291 -10.82 21.52 -3.01
CA VAL A 291 -11.05 22.97 -2.79
C VAL A 291 -9.84 23.84 -3.18
N ASN A 292 -8.63 23.29 -3.07
CA ASN A 292 -7.38 24.05 -3.25
C ASN A 292 -6.59 23.64 -4.50
N VAL A 293 -7.12 22.76 -5.34
CA VAL A 293 -6.50 22.39 -6.62
C VAL A 293 -7.06 23.28 -7.73
N PRO A 294 -6.20 23.92 -8.55
CA PRO A 294 -6.65 24.71 -9.69
C PRO A 294 -7.51 23.85 -10.62
N PRO A 295 -8.70 24.35 -11.04
CA PRO A 295 -9.52 23.64 -12.01
C PRO A 295 -8.80 23.47 -13.35
N VAL A 296 -9.01 22.33 -14.00
CA VAL A 296 -8.39 21.98 -15.28
C VAL A 296 -9.43 21.60 -16.31
N VAL A 297 -9.18 21.92 -17.58
CA VAL A 297 -10.10 21.58 -18.68
C VAL A 297 -9.94 20.10 -19.04
N LEU A 298 -11.04 19.34 -19.13
CA LEU A 298 -11.07 18.00 -19.71
C LEU A 298 -10.49 18.04 -21.11
N ARG A 299 -9.62 17.08 -21.44
CA ARG A 299 -8.97 17.04 -22.74
C ARG A 299 -9.70 16.09 -23.68
N PRO A 300 -9.76 16.41 -24.98
CA PRO A 300 -10.36 15.54 -25.99
C PRO A 300 -9.56 14.25 -26.13
N ARG A 301 -10.09 13.27 -26.87
CA ARG A 301 -9.26 12.14 -27.33
C ARG A 301 -8.09 12.68 -28.17
N PRO A 302 -6.87 12.16 -27.98
CA PRO A 302 -5.73 12.60 -28.77
C PRO A 302 -5.86 12.13 -30.22
N GLU A 303 -5.22 12.86 -31.12
CA GLU A 303 -5.00 12.38 -32.48
C GLU A 303 -4.10 11.14 -32.49
N SER A 304 -4.20 10.33 -33.54
CA SER A 304 -3.34 9.15 -33.69
C SER A 304 -1.86 9.57 -33.71
N GLY A 305 -1.05 8.92 -32.89
CA GLY A 305 0.39 9.22 -32.79
C GLY A 305 0.75 10.39 -31.86
N ALA A 306 -0.21 10.99 -31.16
CA ALA A 306 0.10 11.98 -30.13
C ALA A 306 0.99 11.37 -29.03
N ALA A 307 1.90 12.18 -28.49
CA ALA A 307 2.80 11.78 -27.42
C ALA A 307 2.11 11.60 -26.05
N ASP A 308 0.90 12.13 -25.90
CA ASP A 308 0.12 12.17 -24.67
C ASP A 308 -1.26 11.57 -24.91
N ASP A 309 -1.73 10.74 -23.98
CA ASP A 309 -3.02 10.05 -24.09
C ASP A 309 -4.22 10.91 -23.66
N ASN A 310 -3.95 12.12 -23.16
CA ASN A 310 -4.91 13.13 -22.72
C ASN A 310 -5.78 12.76 -21.51
N PHE A 311 -5.58 11.60 -20.87
CA PHE A 311 -6.32 11.27 -19.66
C PHE A 311 -5.96 12.23 -18.52
N ARG A 312 -6.96 12.69 -17.79
CA ARG A 312 -6.80 13.45 -16.54
C ARG A 312 -7.43 12.70 -15.40
N GLU A 313 -6.87 12.85 -14.19
CA GLU A 313 -7.53 12.30 -13.01
C GLU A 313 -8.93 12.89 -12.90
N ASP A 314 -9.84 11.99 -12.60
CA ASP A 314 -11.23 12.28 -12.45
C ASP A 314 -11.47 13.15 -11.21
N GLY A 315 -12.43 14.07 -11.28
CA GLY A 315 -12.61 15.08 -10.25
C GLY A 315 -13.94 15.80 -10.38
N ARG A 316 -14.42 16.40 -9.29
CA ARG A 316 -15.72 17.11 -9.31
C ARG A 316 -15.69 18.24 -10.33
N PRO A 317 -16.79 18.57 -11.00
CA PRO A 317 -16.83 19.79 -11.79
C PRO A 317 -16.69 21.03 -10.91
N ALA A 318 -15.99 22.05 -11.42
CA ALA A 318 -15.81 23.31 -10.72
C ALA A 318 -17.15 24.03 -10.56
N SER A 319 -17.47 24.48 -9.35
CA SER A 319 -18.76 25.12 -9.01
C SER A 319 -18.93 26.56 -9.55
N GLN A 320 -18.13 26.99 -10.54
CA GLN A 320 -18.18 28.37 -11.04
C GLN A 320 -18.99 28.47 -12.35
N ASN A 321 -19.99 29.37 -12.30
CA ASN A 321 -20.87 29.83 -13.39
C ASN A 321 -20.10 30.15 -14.69
N LEU A 322 -19.96 29.17 -15.56
CA LEU A 322 -19.74 29.38 -16.99
C LEU A 322 -21.11 29.36 -17.67
N LEU A 323 -21.29 30.20 -18.68
CA LEU A 323 -22.54 30.68 -19.32
C LEU A 323 -23.54 29.63 -19.85
N THR A 324 -23.34 28.35 -19.55
CA THR A 324 -24.25 27.22 -19.81
C THR A 324 -24.29 26.37 -18.54
N HIS A 325 -25.34 26.51 -17.73
CA HIS A 325 -25.49 25.75 -16.49
C HIS A 325 -25.79 24.28 -16.82
N VAL A 326 -24.72 23.51 -17.00
CA VAL A 326 -24.77 22.07 -17.07
C VAL A 326 -24.29 21.56 -15.72
N ASP A 327 -25.20 21.08 -14.86
CA ASP A 327 -24.81 20.32 -13.67
C ASP A 327 -24.23 18.99 -14.12
N LEU A 328 -22.93 18.99 -14.33
CA LEU A 328 -22.17 17.79 -14.61
C LEU A 328 -21.90 17.13 -13.26
N HIS A 329 -22.09 15.82 -13.11
CA HIS A 329 -21.70 15.12 -11.89
C HIS A 329 -20.95 13.87 -12.32
N TYR A 330 -19.63 13.86 -12.16
CA TYR A 330 -18.84 12.67 -12.44
C TYR A 330 -17.53 12.79 -11.66
N GLY A 331 -17.20 11.78 -10.86
CA GLY A 331 -15.81 11.58 -10.50
C GLY A 331 -15.48 10.86 -9.20
N HIS A 332 -14.57 9.88 -9.30
CA HIS A 332 -13.75 9.37 -8.19
C HIS A 332 -12.61 10.37 -7.86
N ARG A 333 -12.08 10.37 -6.63
CA ARG A 333 -11.00 11.28 -6.21
C ARG A 333 -10.03 10.64 -5.20
N PRO A 334 -8.78 11.11 -5.11
CA PRO A 334 -7.94 10.86 -3.94
C PRO A 334 -8.64 11.43 -2.68
N ARG A 335 -9.12 10.54 -1.82
CA ARG A 335 -9.68 10.95 -0.52
C ARG A 335 -8.80 10.55 0.63
N PRO A 336 -8.81 11.33 1.73
CA PRO A 336 -8.28 10.87 2.99
C PRO A 336 -8.88 9.52 3.34
N THR A 337 -8.04 8.62 3.85
CA THR A 337 -8.41 7.23 4.17
C THR A 337 -9.62 7.10 5.10
N ALA A 338 -9.94 8.16 5.86
CA ALA A 338 -10.98 8.23 6.87
C ALA A 338 -12.31 8.89 6.43
N THR A 339 -12.58 9.10 5.13
CA THR A 339 -13.86 9.67 4.68
C THR A 339 -14.79 8.63 4.04
N VAL A 340 -16.09 8.66 4.37
CA VAL A 340 -17.11 7.79 3.76
C VAL A 340 -17.71 8.49 2.55
N ASP A 341 -17.73 7.81 1.42
CA ASP A 341 -18.58 8.15 0.28
C ASP A 341 -19.19 6.88 -0.29
N LEU A 342 -20.51 6.85 -0.43
CA LEU A 342 -21.21 5.67 -0.95
C LEU A 342 -20.92 5.42 -2.44
N ASN A 343 -20.42 6.42 -3.16
CA ASN A 343 -20.00 6.33 -4.55
C ASN A 343 -18.51 6.03 -4.71
N ASP A 344 -17.76 5.94 -3.62
CA ASP A 344 -16.30 5.82 -3.60
C ASP A 344 -15.91 5.16 -2.26
N LEU A 345 -16.34 3.91 -2.10
CA LEU A 345 -16.38 3.23 -0.80
C LEU A 345 -15.40 2.07 -0.72
N TYR A 346 -14.60 2.06 0.33
CA TYR A 346 -13.85 0.90 0.79
C TYR A 346 -14.58 0.19 1.93
N GLN A 347 -14.70 -1.13 1.85
CA GLN A 347 -15.38 -1.94 2.86
C GLN A 347 -14.46 -3.03 3.44
N PRO A 348 -14.44 -3.21 4.78
CA PRO A 348 -15.03 -2.31 5.77
C PRO A 348 -14.36 -0.93 5.77
N PHE A 349 -15.16 0.12 5.98
CA PHE A 349 -14.65 1.47 6.13
C PHE A 349 -13.82 1.58 7.43
N PRO A 350 -12.70 2.35 7.47
CA PRO A 350 -12.08 3.19 6.43
C PRO A 350 -11.30 2.46 5.32
N ARG A 351 -10.80 3.18 4.30
CA ARG A 351 -9.91 2.61 3.26
C ARG A 351 -8.74 1.83 3.86
N ARG A 352 -8.18 2.35 4.96
CA ARG A 352 -7.06 1.70 5.68
C ARG A 352 -7.40 0.29 6.20
N THR A 353 -8.68 -0.06 6.32
CA THR A 353 -9.13 -1.41 6.72
C THR A 353 -9.92 -2.14 5.64
N GLY A 354 -10.23 -1.46 4.53
CA GLY A 354 -11.17 -1.95 3.54
C GLY A 354 -10.50 -2.72 2.41
N CYS A 355 -10.96 -3.96 2.17
CA CYS A 355 -10.44 -4.85 1.14
C CYS A 355 -11.27 -4.87 -0.13
N THR A 356 -12.44 -4.24 -0.13
CA THR A 356 -13.29 -4.14 -1.32
C THR A 356 -13.57 -2.70 -1.60
N TYR A 357 -13.17 -2.24 -2.78
CA TYR A 357 -13.59 -0.98 -3.35
C TYR A 357 -14.87 -1.16 -4.16
N THR A 358 -15.84 -0.27 -3.94
CA THR A 358 -17.01 -0.07 -4.79
C THR A 358 -17.11 1.40 -5.15
N GLY A 359 -16.95 1.69 -6.43
CA GLY A 359 -17.18 2.99 -7.03
C GLY A 359 -18.51 3.00 -7.78
N ARG A 360 -19.21 4.12 -7.74
CA ARG A 360 -20.38 4.38 -8.58
C ARG A 360 -20.22 5.76 -9.17
N ASP A 361 -20.29 5.83 -10.49
CA ASP A 361 -20.13 7.10 -11.17
C ASP A 361 -21.21 7.34 -12.23
N THR A 362 -21.51 8.61 -12.49
CA THR A 362 -22.74 9.02 -13.18
C THR A 362 -22.54 10.15 -14.19
N PRO A 363 -21.74 9.96 -15.27
CA PRO A 363 -21.49 11.05 -16.22
C PRO A 363 -22.82 11.56 -16.78
N SER A 364 -23.00 12.87 -16.65
CA SER A 364 -24.28 13.53 -16.91
C SER A 364 -24.08 14.92 -17.49
N MET A 365 -25.02 15.35 -18.32
CA MET A 365 -25.13 16.68 -18.90
C MET A 365 -26.60 17.13 -18.91
N LYS A 366 -26.86 18.35 -18.44
CA LYS A 366 -28.16 19.05 -18.55
C LYS A 366 -28.10 20.15 -19.61
N SER A 367 -29.11 20.26 -20.45
CA SER A 367 -29.26 21.37 -21.40
C SER A 367 -30.70 21.94 -21.35
N PRO A 368 -30.93 23.13 -21.94
CA PRO A 368 -32.28 23.64 -22.14
C PRO A 368 -33.18 22.68 -22.91
N GLN A 369 -34.49 22.85 -22.77
CA GLN A 369 -35.46 22.04 -23.51
C GLN A 369 -35.26 22.17 -25.04
N GLY A 370 -35.17 21.03 -25.74
CA GLY A 370 -35.06 20.96 -27.20
C GLY A 370 -33.63 21.06 -27.75
N ALA A 371 -32.62 21.10 -26.88
CA ALA A 371 -31.21 21.05 -27.29
C ALA A 371 -30.73 19.61 -27.45
N PHE A 372 -29.96 19.35 -28.50
CA PHE A 372 -29.33 18.06 -28.76
C PHE A 372 -28.04 17.91 -27.94
N ILE A 373 -27.96 16.91 -27.08
CA ILE A 373 -26.77 16.58 -26.29
C ILE A 373 -26.00 15.43 -26.96
N ARG A 374 -24.67 15.57 -27.05
CA ARG A 374 -23.77 14.43 -27.25
C ARG A 374 -22.71 14.37 -26.16
N MET A 375 -22.58 13.22 -25.53
CA MET A 375 -21.47 12.89 -24.62
C MET A 375 -20.61 11.81 -25.27
N ASP A 376 -19.29 11.98 -25.24
CA ASP A 376 -18.36 11.02 -25.83
C ASP A 376 -17.06 11.00 -25.02
N ILE A 377 -17.05 10.18 -23.97
CA ILE A 377 -16.06 10.22 -22.89
C ILE A 377 -15.44 8.83 -22.72
N ASP A 378 -14.11 8.78 -22.66
CA ASP A 378 -13.38 7.60 -22.21
C ASP A 378 -13.06 7.71 -20.73
N PHE A 379 -13.19 6.57 -20.07
CA PHE A 379 -12.80 6.35 -18.68
C PHE A 379 -11.68 5.34 -18.63
N ARG A 380 -10.78 5.54 -17.67
CA ARG A 380 -9.73 4.59 -17.32
C ARG A 380 -9.78 4.37 -15.81
N GLY A 381 -10.14 3.16 -15.41
CA GLY A 381 -10.03 2.71 -14.02
C GLY A 381 -8.70 1.99 -13.80
N ARG A 382 -8.00 2.35 -12.72
CA ARG A 382 -6.74 1.72 -12.29
C ARG A 382 -6.88 1.24 -10.86
N VAL A 383 -6.26 0.11 -10.55
CA VAL A 383 -5.90 -0.24 -9.17
C VAL A 383 -4.39 -0.14 -9.05
N ILE A 384 -3.90 0.63 -8.09
CA ILE A 384 -2.48 0.92 -7.88
C ILE A 384 -2.02 0.44 -6.50
N ASP A 385 -0.73 0.17 -6.37
CA ASP A 385 -0.05 -0.10 -5.10
C ASP A 385 0.61 1.18 -4.57
N THR A 386 -0.07 1.84 -3.64
CA THR A 386 0.43 3.09 -3.01
C THR A 386 1.66 2.86 -2.14
N CYS A 387 1.82 1.66 -1.57
CA CYS A 387 2.99 1.33 -0.76
C CYS A 387 4.27 1.12 -1.59
N ASN A 388 4.14 1.03 -2.91
CA ASN A 388 5.26 0.78 -3.84
C ASN A 388 5.26 1.77 -5.01
N GLY A 389 5.12 3.07 -4.70
CA GLY A 389 5.29 4.15 -5.68
C GLY A 389 4.15 4.28 -6.69
N GLY A 390 2.95 3.78 -6.36
CA GLY A 390 1.78 3.87 -7.24
C GLY A 390 1.81 2.90 -8.42
N ALA A 391 2.54 1.78 -8.30
CA ALA A 391 2.63 0.79 -9.37
C ALA A 391 1.24 0.29 -9.81
N ILE A 392 0.99 0.27 -11.11
CA ILE A 392 -0.31 -0.16 -11.67
C ILE A 392 -0.43 -1.68 -11.56
N LEU A 393 -1.46 -2.14 -10.85
CA LEU A 393 -1.76 -3.57 -10.64
C LEU A 393 -2.77 -4.10 -11.65
N GLN A 394 -3.80 -3.31 -11.94
CA GLN A 394 -4.85 -3.58 -12.92
C GLN A 394 -5.30 -2.28 -13.59
N GLN A 395 -5.68 -2.34 -14.86
CA GLN A 395 -6.22 -1.21 -15.60
C GLN A 395 -7.22 -1.67 -16.65
N ASN A 396 -8.37 -0.98 -16.71
CA ASN A 396 -9.36 -1.16 -17.76
C ASN A 396 -9.82 0.21 -18.26
N GLU A 397 -10.17 0.27 -19.54
CA GLU A 397 -10.77 1.45 -20.15
C GLU A 397 -12.15 1.10 -20.70
N TRP A 398 -13.09 2.05 -20.62
CA TRP A 398 -14.42 1.95 -21.21
C TRP A 398 -14.88 3.32 -21.69
N THR A 399 -15.88 3.34 -22.56
CA THR A 399 -16.39 4.59 -23.16
C THR A 399 -17.86 4.77 -22.83
N VAL A 400 -18.29 5.99 -22.59
CA VAL A 400 -19.70 6.39 -22.66
C VAL A 400 -19.87 7.31 -23.86
N THR A 401 -20.55 6.80 -24.89
CA THR A 401 -21.00 7.58 -26.03
C THR A 401 -22.51 7.62 -26.01
N CYS A 402 -23.11 8.81 -26.04
CA CYS A 402 -24.55 8.92 -26.20
C CYS A 402 -24.97 10.22 -26.88
N GLU A 403 -26.09 10.12 -27.59
CA GLU A 403 -26.74 11.21 -28.30
C GLU A 403 -28.19 11.27 -27.82
N VAL A 404 -28.62 12.45 -27.36
CA VAL A 404 -29.93 12.69 -26.77
C VAL A 404 -30.56 13.90 -27.48
N PRO A 405 -31.69 13.72 -28.19
CA PRO A 405 -32.37 14.80 -28.89
C PRO A 405 -33.17 15.73 -27.98
#